data_AF-A0A1J4W9F7-F1
#
_entry.id   AF-A0A1J4W9F7-F1
#
_cell.length_a   1.000
_cell.length_b   1.000
_cell.length_c   1.000
_cell.angle_alpha   90.00
_cell.angle_beta   90.00
_cell.angle_gamma   90.00
#
_symmetry.space_group_name_H-M   'P 1'
#
loop_
_entity.id
_entity.type
_entity.pdbx_description
1 polymer ?
#
loop_
_entity_poly.entity_id
_entity_poly.type
_entity_poly.pdbx_seq_one_letter_code
_entity_poly.pdbx_strand_id
1 'polypeptide(L)'
;MKIQPYIEKLSNSSEFKEFEKKYGDAYLIAGFFVLDFEAGQNIHQIDYYIPGQKKVAAFSLDNHQVDVKILDMLTDKTPEKLDIKTKIDLEAIRGILEDEMKNRSITEDIRKIIAVIQTIEGDKIWNVNCVLTGMEILKAHIEDESKSVLRMERSSIMDYVKKIPMNQSVKRKPSKKEIDAQLEQLDKLKEALQKEKESIVESKNSKPLGKESGSESKTAKPSKKSK
;
A
#
# COMPACT_ATOMS: atom_id res chain seq x y z
N MET A 1 4.56 -10.21 13.64
CA MET A 1 3.46 -9.67 14.47
C MET A 1 2.13 -10.31 14.08
N LYS A 2 1.27 -10.66 15.04
CA LYS A 2 -0.10 -11.20 14.81
C LYS A 2 -1.12 -10.09 14.54
N ILE A 3 -2.36 -10.45 14.21
CA ILE A 3 -3.47 -9.48 14.06
C ILE A 3 -3.93 -8.88 15.39
N GLN A 4 -3.79 -9.62 16.49
CA GLN A 4 -4.34 -9.28 17.79
C GLN A 4 -3.95 -7.87 18.31
N PRO A 5 -2.69 -7.41 18.23
CA PRO A 5 -2.31 -6.06 18.67
C PRO A 5 -3.04 -4.93 17.92
N TYR A 6 -3.38 -5.14 16.65
CA TYR A 6 -4.11 -4.16 15.85
C TYR A 6 -5.57 -4.04 16.30
N ILE A 7 -6.18 -5.18 16.64
CA ILE A 7 -7.54 -5.21 17.19
C ILE A 7 -7.56 -4.58 18.58
N GLU A 8 -6.57 -4.88 19.44
CA GLU A 8 -6.45 -4.25 20.76
C GLU A 8 -6.25 -2.72 20.65
N LYS A 9 -5.43 -2.26 19.70
CA LYS A 9 -5.27 -0.83 19.39
C LYS A 9 -6.60 -0.20 18.98
N LEU A 10 -7.34 -0.87 18.10
CA LEU A 10 -8.65 -0.40 17.62
C LEU A 10 -9.67 -0.33 18.76
N SER A 11 -9.81 -1.39 19.56
CA SER A 11 -10.76 -1.47 20.67
C SER A 11 -10.55 -0.39 21.74
N ASN A 12 -9.33 0.12 21.86
CA ASN A 12 -9.01 1.19 22.79
C ASN A 12 -9.36 2.59 22.26
N SER A 13 -9.57 2.75 20.95
CA SER A 13 -9.86 4.03 20.29
C SER A 13 -11.26 4.55 20.62
N SER A 14 -11.43 5.88 20.60
CA SER A 14 -12.73 6.54 20.78
C SER A 14 -13.69 6.21 19.65
N GLU A 15 -13.18 6.21 18.42
CA GLU A 15 -13.93 5.97 17.18
C GLU A 15 -14.56 4.58 17.19
N PHE A 16 -13.81 3.56 17.63
CA PHE A 16 -14.33 2.21 17.74
C PHE A 16 -15.39 2.08 18.84
N LYS A 17 -15.19 2.72 20.00
CA LYS A 17 -16.18 2.72 21.09
C LYS A 17 -17.49 3.40 20.67
N GLU A 18 -17.40 4.48 19.89
CA GLU A 18 -18.58 5.14 19.31
C GLU A 18 -19.26 4.27 18.25
N PHE A 19 -18.47 3.60 17.41
CA PHE A 19 -18.94 2.63 16.44
C PHE A 19 -19.70 1.48 17.10
N GLU A 20 -19.14 0.85 18.14
CA GLU A 20 -19.74 -0.27 18.86
C GLU A 20 -21.07 0.12 19.53
N LYS A 21 -21.14 1.33 20.10
CA LYS A 21 -22.40 1.89 20.64
C LYS A 21 -23.47 2.06 19.56
N LYS A 22 -23.07 2.44 18.35
CA LYS A 22 -23.98 2.68 17.23
C LYS A 22 -24.39 1.39 16.51
N TYR A 23 -23.50 0.41 16.46
CA TYR A 23 -23.64 -0.84 15.70
C TYR A 23 -23.27 -2.05 16.56
N GLY A 24 -24.04 -2.31 17.61
CA GLY A 24 -23.77 -3.40 18.56
C GLY A 24 -23.90 -4.81 17.98
N ASP A 25 -24.46 -4.95 16.77
CA ASP A 25 -24.54 -6.21 16.02
C ASP A 25 -23.34 -6.43 15.07
N ALA A 26 -22.43 -5.46 14.96
CA ALA A 26 -21.29 -5.55 14.07
C ALA A 26 -20.26 -6.59 14.53
N TYR A 27 -19.59 -7.24 13.59
CA TYR A 27 -18.55 -8.23 13.89
C TYR A 27 -17.37 -8.17 12.92
N LEU A 28 -16.20 -8.52 13.42
CA LEU A 28 -14.96 -8.59 12.65
C LEU A 28 -15.09 -9.62 11.52
N ILE A 29 -14.73 -9.24 10.30
CA ILE A 29 -14.80 -10.11 9.12
C ILE A 29 -13.47 -10.29 8.42
N ALA A 30 -12.60 -9.27 8.46
CA ALA A 30 -11.33 -9.34 7.77
C ALA A 30 -10.28 -8.42 8.40
N GLY A 31 -9.02 -8.79 8.20
CA GLY A 31 -7.88 -7.90 8.37
C GLY A 31 -7.16 -7.74 7.04
N PHE A 32 -6.93 -6.51 6.61
CA PHE A 32 -6.24 -6.15 5.38
C PHE A 32 -4.89 -5.50 5.71
N PHE A 33 -3.83 -6.04 5.13
CA PHE A 33 -2.46 -5.64 5.43
C PHE A 33 -1.67 -5.44 4.14
N VAL A 34 -1.02 -4.29 4.03
CA VAL A 34 -0.02 -4.06 2.98
C VAL A 34 1.33 -3.98 3.65
N LEU A 35 2.24 -4.87 3.27
CA LEU A 35 3.64 -4.86 3.67
C LEU A 35 4.46 -4.41 2.46
N ASP A 36 4.99 -3.19 2.52
CA ASP A 36 5.79 -2.60 1.46
C ASP A 36 7.28 -2.65 1.84
N PHE A 37 8.03 -3.56 1.22
CA PHE A 37 9.45 -3.75 1.52
C PHE A 37 10.35 -2.77 0.77
N GLU A 38 9.83 -2.01 -0.19
CA GLU A 38 10.58 -1.01 -0.93
C GLU A 38 10.43 0.38 -0.28
N ALA A 39 9.20 0.82 -0.07
CA ALA A 39 8.91 2.16 0.48
C ALA A 39 8.82 2.18 2.02
N GLY A 40 8.72 1.02 2.66
CA GLY A 40 8.50 0.91 4.12
C GLY A 40 7.12 1.41 4.57
N GLN A 41 6.20 1.62 3.64
CA GLN A 41 4.84 2.10 3.92
C GLN A 41 3.90 0.92 4.13
N ASN A 42 3.68 0.58 5.40
CA ASN A 42 2.74 -0.48 5.76
C ASN A 42 1.35 0.12 6.01
N ILE A 43 0.32 -0.55 5.49
CA ILE A 43 -1.09 -0.18 5.68
C ILE A 43 -1.76 -1.28 6.49
N HIS A 44 -2.51 -0.90 7.51
CA HIS A 44 -3.26 -1.83 8.34
C HIS A 44 -4.71 -1.39 8.42
N GLN A 45 -5.60 -2.26 7.95
CA GLN A 45 -7.02 -2.03 7.97
C GLN A 45 -7.74 -3.22 8.60
N ILE A 46 -8.76 -2.94 9.42
CA ILE A 46 -9.59 -3.94 10.09
C ILE A 46 -11.04 -3.69 9.68
N ASP A 47 -11.71 -4.74 9.19
CA ASP A 47 -13.04 -4.62 8.61
C ASP A 47 -14.08 -5.30 9.50
N TYR A 48 -15.14 -4.55 9.82
CA TYR A 48 -16.31 -5.03 10.54
C TYR A 48 -17.53 -5.03 9.62
N TYR A 49 -18.29 -6.11 9.62
CA TYR A 49 -19.57 -6.15 8.94
C TYR A 49 -20.69 -5.65 9.86
N ILE A 50 -21.62 -4.88 9.30
CA ILE A 50 -22.81 -4.35 9.98
C ILE A 50 -24.05 -5.03 9.39
N PRO A 51 -24.57 -6.11 10.01
CA PRO A 51 -25.69 -6.88 9.49
C PRO A 51 -26.94 -6.04 9.21
N GLY A 52 -27.31 -5.16 10.15
CA GLY A 52 -28.49 -4.31 10.02
C GLY A 52 -28.48 -3.39 8.80
N GLN A 53 -27.31 -3.09 8.23
CA GLN A 53 -27.17 -2.20 7.06
C GLN A 53 -26.62 -2.89 5.81
N LYS A 54 -26.14 -4.14 5.92
CA LYS A 54 -25.39 -4.83 4.85
C LYS A 54 -24.19 -4.03 4.35
N LYS A 55 -23.49 -3.37 5.28
CA LYS A 55 -22.31 -2.54 5.00
C LYS A 55 -21.08 -3.04 5.74
N VAL A 56 -19.91 -2.60 5.29
CA VAL A 56 -18.62 -2.86 5.95
C VAL A 56 -18.06 -1.56 6.51
N ALA A 57 -17.65 -1.56 7.77
CA ALA A 57 -16.86 -0.51 8.37
C ALA A 57 -15.38 -0.87 8.29
N ALA A 58 -14.64 -0.14 7.46
CA ALA A 58 -13.21 -0.28 7.28
C ALA A 58 -12.47 0.71 8.19
N PHE A 59 -11.71 0.18 9.15
CA PHE A 59 -10.91 0.97 10.07
C PHE A 59 -9.45 0.99 9.63
N SER A 60 -8.95 2.14 9.21
CA SER A 60 -7.52 2.33 8.91
C SER A 60 -6.77 2.70 10.18
N LEU A 61 -5.67 2.01 10.49
CA LEU A 61 -4.91 2.15 11.75
C LEU A 61 -3.57 2.88 11.60
N ASP A 62 -3.35 3.51 10.46
CA ASP A 62 -2.08 4.14 10.09
C ASP A 62 -1.94 5.57 10.67
N ASN A 63 -0.72 6.10 10.75
CA ASN A 63 -0.44 7.48 11.14
C ASN A 63 -0.99 7.94 12.52
N HIS A 64 -1.04 7.02 13.49
CA HIS A 64 -1.50 7.26 14.87
C HIS A 64 -2.98 7.65 15.04
N GLN A 65 -3.75 7.74 13.95
CA GLN A 65 -5.17 8.04 13.99
C GLN A 65 -5.97 6.85 13.47
N VAL A 66 -7.17 6.67 14.00
CA VAL A 66 -8.12 5.67 13.51
C VAL A 66 -9.11 6.38 12.62
N ASP A 67 -9.11 6.06 11.33
CA ASP A 67 -10.13 6.54 10.38
C ASP A 67 -11.12 5.41 10.09
N VAL A 68 -12.41 5.74 10.04
CA VAL A 68 -13.50 4.79 9.79
C VAL A 68 -14.26 5.17 8.54
N LYS A 69 -14.38 4.21 7.61
CA LYS A 69 -15.14 4.38 6.37
C LYS A 69 -16.21 3.31 6.29
N ILE A 70 -17.45 3.73 6.09
CA ILE A 70 -18.56 2.81 5.84
C ILE A 70 -18.68 2.61 4.33
N LEU A 71 -18.52 1.38 3.88
CA LEU A 71 -18.51 0.96 2.48
C LEU A 71 -19.69 0.01 2.22
N ASP A 72 -20.22 0.07 1.00
CA ASP A 72 -21.22 -0.90 0.54
C ASP A 72 -20.54 -2.21 0.15
N MET A 73 -21.21 -3.33 0.39
CA MET A 73 -20.69 -4.64 -0.05
C MET A 73 -20.77 -4.75 -1.57
N LEU A 74 -19.72 -5.31 -2.17
CA LEU A 74 -19.69 -5.64 -3.61
C LEU A 74 -20.46 -6.93 -3.93
N THR A 75 -20.74 -7.76 -2.91
CA THR A 75 -21.38 -9.06 -3.06
C THR A 75 -22.54 -9.21 -2.10
N ASP A 76 -23.60 -9.91 -2.51
CA ASP A 76 -24.74 -10.22 -1.63
C ASP A 76 -24.44 -11.31 -0.58
N LYS A 77 -23.29 -12.00 -0.71
CA LYS A 77 -22.87 -13.02 0.25
C LYS A 77 -22.53 -12.35 1.58
N THR A 78 -23.18 -12.81 2.65
CA THR A 78 -22.86 -12.37 4.01
C THR A 78 -21.50 -12.94 4.42
N PRO A 79 -20.55 -12.10 4.86
CA PRO A 79 -19.24 -12.56 5.30
C PRO A 79 -19.33 -13.37 6.59
N GLU A 80 -18.37 -14.29 6.78
CA GLU A 80 -18.26 -15.05 8.02
C GLU A 80 -17.50 -14.24 9.08
N LYS A 81 -17.82 -14.48 10.36
CA LYS A 81 -17.12 -13.85 11.46
C LYS A 81 -15.69 -14.38 11.54
N LEU A 82 -14.73 -13.48 11.66
CA LEU A 82 -13.34 -13.79 11.88
C LEU A 82 -13.03 -13.87 13.38
N ASP A 83 -12.38 -14.95 13.81
CA ASP A 83 -11.81 -15.06 15.14
C ASP A 83 -10.48 -14.29 15.22
N ILE A 84 -10.27 -13.59 16.34
CA ILE A 84 -9.12 -12.72 16.60
C ILE A 84 -7.81 -13.52 16.70
N LYS A 85 -7.90 -14.80 17.08
CA LYS A 85 -6.73 -15.65 17.31
C LYS A 85 -6.17 -16.19 16.00
N THR A 86 -5.05 -15.64 15.54
CA THR A 86 -4.29 -16.17 14.40
C THR A 86 -3.03 -16.92 14.87
N LYS A 87 -2.67 -17.97 14.15
CA LYS A 87 -1.43 -18.72 14.35
C LYS A 87 -0.27 -18.18 13.52
N ILE A 88 -0.56 -17.60 12.35
CA ILE A 88 0.45 -16.98 11.50
C ILE A 88 0.71 -15.54 11.93
N ASP A 89 1.99 -15.20 12.00
CA ASP A 89 2.48 -13.84 12.09
C ASP A 89 2.57 -13.21 10.70
N LEU A 90 2.18 -11.95 10.56
CA LEU A 90 2.26 -11.19 9.30
C LEU A 90 3.67 -11.22 8.68
N GLU A 91 4.70 -11.15 9.50
CA GLU A 91 6.10 -11.20 9.07
C GLU A 91 6.52 -12.60 8.60
N ALA A 92 5.88 -13.66 9.13
CA ALA A 92 6.15 -15.03 8.74
C ALA A 92 5.53 -15.37 7.37
N ILE A 93 4.50 -14.64 6.94
CA ILE A 93 3.87 -14.83 5.61
C ILE A 93 4.94 -14.74 4.50
N ARG A 94 5.86 -13.78 4.61
CA ARG A 94 6.95 -13.63 3.64
C ARG A 94 7.81 -14.89 3.55
N GLY A 95 8.24 -15.43 4.69
CA GLY A 95 9.08 -16.64 4.72
C GLY A 95 8.35 -17.86 4.14
N ILE A 96 7.08 -18.06 4.52
CA ILE A 96 6.24 -19.16 3.98
C ILE A 96 6.17 -19.08 2.45
N LEU A 97 5.97 -17.88 1.91
CA LEU A 97 5.88 -17.65 0.47
C LEU A 97 7.23 -17.84 -0.23
N GLU A 98 8.32 -17.32 0.33
CA GLU A 98 9.66 -17.48 -0.25
C GLU A 98 10.07 -18.96 -0.32
N ASP A 99 9.73 -19.77 0.69
CA ASP A 99 10.01 -21.20 0.69
C ASP A 99 9.16 -21.94 -0.36
N GLU A 100 7.86 -21.62 -0.47
CA GLU A 100 7.00 -22.19 -1.51
C GLU A 100 7.41 -21.74 -2.93
N MET A 101 7.88 -20.50 -3.09
CA MET A 101 8.43 -19.99 -4.35
C MET A 101 9.66 -20.77 -4.79
N LYS A 102 10.59 -21.06 -3.87
CA LYS A 102 11.77 -21.90 -4.14
C LYS A 102 11.36 -23.31 -4.58
N ASN A 103 10.37 -23.91 -3.90
CA ASN A 103 9.85 -25.23 -4.28
C ASN A 103 9.28 -25.27 -5.70
N ARG A 104 8.79 -24.12 -6.20
CA ARG A 104 8.23 -23.96 -7.56
C ARG A 104 9.21 -23.35 -8.57
N SER A 105 10.50 -23.23 -8.20
CA SER A 105 11.54 -22.62 -9.06
C SER A 105 11.24 -21.18 -9.48
N ILE A 106 10.55 -20.41 -8.64
CA ILE A 106 10.31 -18.97 -8.83
C ILE A 106 11.50 -18.23 -8.22
N THR A 107 12.25 -17.48 -9.03
CA THR A 107 13.52 -16.84 -8.64
C THR A 107 13.38 -15.35 -8.35
N GLU A 108 12.21 -14.77 -8.60
CA GLU A 108 11.93 -13.36 -8.37
C GLU A 108 11.77 -13.05 -6.87
N ASP A 109 12.10 -11.81 -6.47
CA ASP A 109 11.95 -11.37 -5.08
C ASP A 109 10.59 -10.68 -4.86
N ILE A 110 10.05 -10.81 -3.66
CA ILE A 110 8.80 -10.14 -3.24
C ILE A 110 9.10 -8.69 -2.84
N ARG A 111 8.50 -7.73 -3.56
CA ARG A 111 8.59 -6.28 -3.26
C ARG A 111 7.49 -5.80 -2.32
N LYS A 112 6.28 -6.31 -2.52
CA LYS A 112 5.09 -5.91 -1.75
C LYS A 112 4.20 -7.11 -1.51
N ILE A 113 3.64 -7.20 -0.31
CA ILE A 113 2.63 -8.20 0.05
C ILE A 113 1.34 -7.47 0.40
N ILE A 114 0.24 -7.86 -0.23
CA ILE A 114 -1.12 -7.47 0.15
C ILE A 114 -1.79 -8.72 0.70
N ALA A 115 -1.96 -8.78 2.01
CA ALA A 115 -2.51 -9.93 2.71
C ALA A 115 -3.88 -9.60 3.29
N VAL A 116 -4.86 -10.47 3.05
CA VAL A 116 -6.21 -10.37 3.62
C VAL A 116 -6.53 -11.65 4.35
N ILE A 117 -6.68 -11.59 5.67
CA ILE A 117 -7.21 -12.71 6.44
C ILE A 117 -8.73 -12.62 6.52
N GLN A 118 -9.39 -13.74 6.23
CA GLN A 118 -10.84 -13.90 6.34
C GLN A 118 -11.18 -15.35 6.69
N THR A 119 -12.37 -15.56 7.24
CA THR A 119 -12.92 -16.92 7.43
C THR A 119 -13.67 -17.32 6.17
N ILE A 120 -13.37 -18.49 5.60
CA ILE A 120 -14.05 -19.08 4.46
C ILE A 120 -14.41 -20.51 4.82
N GLU A 121 -15.70 -20.84 4.85
CA GLU A 121 -16.18 -22.20 5.16
C GLU A 121 -15.71 -22.70 6.54
N GLY A 122 -15.60 -21.77 7.51
CA GLY A 122 -15.09 -22.05 8.86
C GLY A 122 -13.56 -21.99 9.01
N ASP A 123 -12.79 -21.99 7.92
CA ASP A 123 -11.33 -21.96 7.95
C ASP A 123 -10.78 -20.54 7.80
N LYS A 124 -9.73 -20.21 8.56
CA LYS A 124 -9.03 -18.92 8.46
C LYS A 124 -8.02 -18.98 7.32
N ILE A 125 -8.29 -18.23 6.26
CA ILE A 125 -7.48 -18.20 5.05
C ILE A 125 -6.86 -16.82 4.86
N TRP A 126 -5.55 -16.79 4.72
CA TRP A 126 -4.78 -15.65 4.26
C TRP A 126 -4.77 -15.63 2.72
N ASN A 127 -5.47 -14.66 2.14
CA ASN A 127 -5.46 -14.39 0.71
C ASN A 127 -4.38 -13.35 0.45
N VAL A 128 -3.29 -13.78 -0.17
CA VAL A 128 -2.09 -12.98 -0.35
C VAL A 128 -1.84 -12.70 -1.82
N ASN A 129 -1.63 -11.43 -2.15
CA ASN A 129 -1.17 -10.99 -3.46
C ASN A 129 0.21 -10.36 -3.29
N CYS A 130 1.23 -10.93 -3.93
CA CYS A 130 2.59 -10.44 -3.89
C CYS A 130 2.95 -9.79 -5.21
N VAL A 131 3.55 -8.60 -5.14
CA VAL A 131 4.16 -7.96 -6.31
C VAL A 131 5.64 -8.36 -6.34
N LEU A 132 6.05 -9.00 -7.42
CA LEU A 132 7.42 -9.50 -7.61
C LEU A 132 8.28 -8.49 -8.37
N THR A 133 9.62 -8.67 -8.33
CA THR A 133 10.57 -7.82 -9.07
C THR A 133 10.37 -7.80 -10.58
N GLY A 134 9.79 -8.86 -11.16
CA GLY A 134 9.54 -9.02 -12.60
C GLY A 134 8.25 -8.40 -13.14
N MET A 135 7.57 -7.50 -12.40
CA MET A 135 6.21 -7.00 -12.75
C MET A 135 5.17 -8.11 -12.84
N GLU A 136 5.29 -9.10 -11.96
CA GLU A 136 4.36 -10.21 -11.85
C GLU A 136 3.64 -10.16 -10.51
N ILE A 137 2.44 -10.73 -10.49
CA ILE A 137 1.63 -10.88 -9.31
C ILE A 137 1.57 -12.37 -8.97
N LEU A 138 2.02 -12.71 -7.78
CA LEU A 138 1.84 -14.03 -7.19
C LEU A 138 0.63 -13.98 -6.28
N LYS A 139 -0.38 -14.78 -6.58
CA LYS A 139 -1.55 -14.97 -5.71
C LYS A 139 -1.36 -16.24 -4.92
N ALA A 140 -1.53 -16.20 -3.61
CA ALA A 140 -1.42 -17.36 -2.75
C ALA A 140 -2.52 -17.38 -1.71
N HIS A 141 -3.04 -18.57 -1.41
CA HIS A 141 -3.96 -18.81 -0.31
C HIS A 141 -3.23 -19.65 0.74
N ILE A 142 -3.10 -19.14 1.95
CA ILE A 142 -2.39 -19.81 3.05
C ILE A 142 -3.40 -20.09 4.16
N GLU A 143 -3.48 -21.35 4.60
CA GLU A 143 -4.31 -21.73 5.73
C GLU A 143 -3.62 -21.33 7.04
N ASP A 144 -4.31 -20.59 7.93
CA ASP A 144 -3.73 -20.11 9.19
C ASP A 144 -3.34 -21.26 10.14
N GLU A 145 -4.14 -22.32 10.17
CA GLU A 145 -3.98 -23.43 11.13
C GLU A 145 -2.76 -24.31 10.83
N SER A 146 -2.65 -24.78 9.58
CA SER A 146 -1.57 -25.66 9.11
C SER A 146 -0.34 -24.90 8.63
N LYS A 147 -0.48 -23.59 8.33
CA LYS A 147 0.55 -22.76 7.68
C LYS A 147 0.93 -23.23 6.28
N SER A 148 0.10 -24.07 5.66
CA SER A 148 0.34 -24.59 4.32
C SER A 148 -0.22 -23.65 3.25
N VAL A 149 0.45 -23.62 2.09
CA VAL A 149 -0.03 -22.89 0.92
C VAL A 149 -1.00 -23.79 0.16
N LEU A 150 -2.29 -23.51 0.26
CA LEU A 150 -3.36 -24.28 -0.40
C LEU A 150 -3.35 -24.08 -1.92
N ARG A 151 -3.07 -22.85 -2.36
CA ARG A 151 -3.08 -22.46 -3.76
C ARG A 151 -2.04 -21.40 -3.99
N MET A 152 -1.32 -21.48 -5.11
CA MET A 152 -0.40 -20.43 -5.54
C MET A 152 -0.43 -20.33 -7.07
N GLU A 153 -0.65 -19.12 -7.57
CA GLU A 153 -0.81 -18.79 -8.99
C GLU A 153 0.03 -17.57 -9.36
N ARG A 154 0.75 -17.67 -10.47
CA ARG A 154 1.52 -16.56 -11.05
C ARG A 154 0.71 -15.94 -12.19
N SER A 155 0.69 -14.62 -12.26
CA SER A 155 0.02 -13.88 -13.34
C SER A 155 0.83 -12.64 -13.70
N SER A 156 0.92 -12.30 -14.98
CA SER A 156 1.57 -11.06 -15.39
C SER A 156 0.65 -9.86 -15.13
N ILE A 157 1.19 -8.71 -14.72
CA ILE A 157 0.42 -7.46 -14.64
C ILE A 157 -0.25 -7.13 -15.99
N MET A 158 0.39 -7.49 -17.11
CA MET A 158 -0.17 -7.30 -18.46
C MET A 158 -1.50 -8.05 -18.65
N ASP A 159 -1.68 -9.20 -18.02
CA ASP A 159 -2.92 -9.98 -18.12
C ASP A 159 -4.07 -9.28 -17.40
N TYR A 160 -3.79 -8.53 -16.34
CA TYR A 160 -4.78 -7.69 -15.65
C TYR A 160 -5.13 -6.46 -16.47
N VAL A 161 -4.13 -5.77 -17.04
CA VAL A 161 -4.38 -4.58 -17.89
C VAL A 161 -5.25 -4.94 -19.10
N LYS A 162 -5.03 -6.10 -19.71
CA LYS A 162 -5.88 -6.59 -20.82
C LYS A 162 -7.31 -6.95 -20.39
N LYS A 163 -7.51 -7.36 -19.14
CA LYS A 163 -8.83 -7.72 -18.58
C LYS A 163 -9.62 -6.53 -18.07
N ILE A 164 -8.98 -5.40 -17.80
CA ILE A 164 -9.70 -4.15 -17.53
C ILE A 164 -10.27 -3.68 -18.87
N PRO A 165 -11.60 -3.70 -19.06
CA PRO A 165 -12.17 -3.12 -20.27
C PRO A 165 -11.79 -1.64 -20.29
N MET A 166 -11.12 -1.18 -21.35
CA MET A 166 -10.94 0.26 -21.64
C MET A 166 -12.28 1.00 -21.86
N ASN A 167 -13.42 0.42 -21.47
CA ASN A 167 -14.76 0.95 -21.69
C ASN A 167 -15.24 1.92 -20.59
N GLN A 168 -14.32 2.56 -19.86
CA GLN A 168 -14.67 3.72 -19.03
C GLN A 168 -13.68 4.89 -19.16
N SER A 169 -13.00 5.02 -20.30
CA SER A 169 -12.85 6.38 -20.85
C SER A 169 -14.23 6.79 -21.35
N VAL A 170 -14.97 7.44 -20.46
CA VAL A 170 -16.15 8.25 -20.78
C VAL A 170 -15.84 8.99 -22.07
N LYS A 171 -16.54 8.63 -23.16
CA LYS A 171 -16.70 9.46 -24.36
C LYS A 171 -17.43 10.75 -23.97
N ARG A 172 -16.85 11.57 -23.12
CA ARG A 172 -17.08 13.01 -23.18
C ARG A 172 -16.05 13.48 -24.19
N LYS A 173 -16.50 13.75 -25.42
CA LYS A 173 -15.77 14.68 -26.27
C LYS A 173 -15.51 15.90 -25.37
N PRO A 174 -14.26 16.27 -25.07
CA PRO A 174 -14.01 17.48 -24.30
C PRO A 174 -14.74 18.61 -25.00
N SER A 175 -15.53 19.37 -24.24
CA SER A 175 -16.26 20.47 -24.83
C SER A 175 -15.25 21.43 -25.43
N LYS A 176 -15.58 22.09 -26.54
CA LYS A 176 -14.67 23.03 -27.23
C LYS A 176 -14.03 24.04 -26.24
N LYS A 177 -14.80 24.45 -25.22
CA LYS A 177 -14.37 25.31 -24.11
C LYS A 177 -13.27 24.71 -23.22
N GLU A 178 -13.30 23.40 -22.94
CA GLU A 178 -12.27 22.74 -22.12
C GLU A 178 -10.96 22.59 -22.89
N ILE A 179 -11.04 22.36 -24.20
CA ILE A 179 -9.87 22.32 -25.09
C ILE A 179 -9.23 23.71 -25.18
N ASP A 180 -10.05 24.76 -25.36
CA ASP A 180 -9.57 26.15 -25.42
C ASP A 180 -8.91 26.58 -24.10
N ALA A 181 -9.49 26.20 -22.95
CA ALA A 181 -8.91 26.48 -21.63
C ALA A 181 -7.57 25.76 -21.39
N GLN A 182 -7.42 24.53 -21.88
CA GLN A 182 -6.16 23.78 -21.78
C GLN A 182 -5.08 24.34 -22.71
N LEU A 183 -5.44 24.80 -23.91
CA LEU A 183 -4.54 25.51 -24.81
C LEU A 183 -4.03 26.81 -24.19
N GLU A 184 -4.91 27.58 -23.56
CA GLU A 184 -4.54 28.84 -22.90
C GLU A 184 -3.60 28.62 -21.69
N GLN A 185 -3.79 27.51 -20.96
CA GLN A 185 -2.88 27.11 -19.87
C GLN A 185 -1.50 26.69 -20.41
N LEU A 186 -1.45 25.98 -21.54
CA LEU A 186 -0.20 25.58 -22.17
C LEU A 186 0.59 26.77 -22.71
N ASP A 187 -0.08 27.78 -23.27
CA ASP A 187 0.58 28.99 -23.76
C ASP A 187 1.14 29.84 -22.60
N LYS A 188 0.40 29.97 -21.49
CA LYS A 188 0.93 30.61 -20.26
C LYS A 188 2.14 29.88 -19.70
N LEU A 189 2.14 28.54 -19.74
CA LEU A 189 3.26 27.74 -19.27
C LEU A 189 4.49 27.89 -20.17
N LYS A 190 4.30 27.92 -21.50
CA LYS A 190 5.38 28.18 -22.46
C LYS A 190 5.99 29.57 -22.28
N GLU A 191 5.16 30.58 -22.05
CA GLU A 191 5.64 31.95 -21.86
C GLU A 191 6.44 32.09 -20.55
N ALA A 192 6.02 31.42 -19.47
CA ALA A 192 6.77 31.37 -18.23
C ALA A 192 8.14 30.68 -18.40
N LEU A 193 8.17 29.55 -19.11
CA LEU A 193 9.42 28.83 -19.40
C LEU A 193 10.37 29.62 -20.32
N GLN A 194 9.82 30.41 -21.25
CA GLN A 194 10.61 31.28 -22.11
C GLN A 194 11.27 32.40 -21.30
N LYS A 195 10.51 33.09 -20.42
CA LYS A 195 11.03 34.12 -19.51
C LYS A 195 12.09 33.58 -18.55
N GLU A 196 11.86 32.37 -18.02
CA GLU A 196 12.84 31.71 -17.16
C GLU A 196 14.13 31.40 -17.92
N LYS A 197 14.05 30.87 -19.15
CA LYS A 197 15.23 30.63 -20.00
C LYS A 197 16.01 31.90 -20.30
N GLU A 198 15.35 33.02 -20.57
CA GLU A 198 16.00 34.31 -20.85
C GLU A 198 16.75 34.82 -19.61
N SER A 199 16.15 34.74 -18.42
CA SER A 199 16.83 35.12 -17.17
C SER A 199 18.05 34.24 -16.82
N ILE A 200 18.01 32.95 -17.17
CA ILE A 200 19.14 32.04 -17.00
C ILE A 200 20.29 32.37 -17.98
N VAL A 201 19.97 32.79 -19.20
CA VAL A 201 20.98 33.22 -20.19
C VAL A 201 21.63 34.53 -19.76
N GLU A 202 20.84 35.48 -19.25
CA GLU A 202 21.33 36.79 -18.80
C GLU A 202 22.25 36.66 -17.56
N SER A 203 21.88 35.81 -16.60
CA SER A 203 22.69 35.54 -15.40
C SER A 203 23.98 34.75 -15.65
N LYS A 204 24.08 34.00 -16.76
CA LYS A 204 25.32 33.32 -17.18
C LYS A 204 26.33 34.27 -17.82
N ASN A 205 25.90 35.39 -18.40
CA ASN A 205 26.80 36.40 -18.97
C ASN A 205 27.32 37.42 -17.95
N SER A 206 26.84 37.39 -16.70
CA SER A 206 27.25 38.30 -15.62
C SER A 206 27.93 37.57 -14.45
N LYS A 207 29.05 36.87 -14.70
CA LYS A 207 30.01 36.58 -13.62
C LYS A 207 31.46 36.84 -14.05
N PRO A 208 32.14 37.83 -13.43
CA PRO A 208 33.58 38.03 -13.56
C PRO A 208 34.38 36.96 -12.81
N LEU A 209 35.55 36.63 -13.36
CA LEU A 209 36.64 35.89 -12.70
C LEU A 209 36.98 36.52 -11.34
N GLY A 210 37.05 35.69 -10.30
CA GLY A 210 37.38 36.13 -8.95
C GLY A 210 38.08 35.06 -8.12
N LYS A 211 39.39 34.94 -8.36
CA LYS A 211 40.52 34.58 -7.49
C LYS A 211 40.38 33.52 -6.38
N GLU A 212 41.31 32.58 -6.50
CA GLU A 212 41.89 31.70 -5.49
C GLU A 212 42.14 32.35 -4.13
N SER A 213 41.85 31.60 -3.06
CA SER A 213 42.67 31.64 -1.85
C SER A 213 42.59 30.27 -1.17
N GLY A 214 43.68 29.52 -1.29
CA GLY A 214 43.92 28.33 -0.48
C GLY A 214 44.15 28.70 0.99
N SER A 215 43.70 27.82 1.87
CA SER A 215 44.20 27.77 3.25
C SER A 215 44.20 26.32 3.71
N GLU A 216 45.42 25.76 3.74
CA GLU A 216 45.78 24.54 4.45
C GLU A 216 45.33 24.65 5.92
N SER A 217 44.64 23.62 6.43
CA SER A 217 44.47 23.43 7.86
C SER A 217 44.98 22.05 8.27
N LYS A 218 45.83 22.10 9.29
CA LYS A 218 46.76 21.08 9.78
C LYS A 218 46.03 19.92 10.45
N THR A 219 46.35 18.69 10.05
CA THR A 219 46.14 17.48 10.84
C THR A 219 47.25 17.30 11.88
N ALA A 220 46.89 17.29 13.16
CA ALA A 220 47.72 16.79 14.26
C ALA A 220 46.93 15.81 15.14
N LYS A 221 47.55 14.62 15.32
CA LYS A 221 47.37 13.47 16.23
C LYS A 221 46.86 13.80 17.67
N PRO A 222 46.37 12.84 18.51
CA PRO A 222 47.03 11.54 18.76
C PRO A 222 46.16 10.33 19.20
N SER A 223 46.90 9.23 19.34
CA SER A 223 46.64 7.90 19.91
C SER A 223 45.64 7.76 21.07
N LYS A 224 44.96 6.62 21.14
CA LYS A 224 44.75 5.89 22.40
C LYS A 224 44.88 4.37 22.22
N LYS A 225 45.69 3.82 23.12
CA LYS A 225 45.99 2.41 23.41
C LYS A 225 44.94 1.82 24.36
N SER A 226 44.91 0.49 24.41
CA SER A 226 44.34 -0.39 25.47
C SER A 226 42.81 -0.54 25.42
N LYS A 227 42.23 -1.73 25.57
CA LYS A 227 42.67 -2.96 26.22
C LYS A 227 41.91 -4.15 25.60
#